data_AF-A0A256A2A7-F1
#
_entry.id   AF-A0A256A2A7-F1
#
_cell.length_a   1.000
_cell.length_b   1.000
_cell.length_c   1.000
_cell.angle_alpha   90.00
_cell.angle_beta   90.00
_cell.angle_gamma   90.00
#
_symmetry.space_group_name_H-M   'P 1'
#
loop_
_entity.id
_entity.type
_entity.pdbx_description
1 polymer ?
#
loop_
_entity_poly.entity_id
_entity_poly.type
_entity_poly.pdbx_seq_one_letter_code
_entity_poly.pdbx_strand_id
1 'polypeptide(L)'
;MEFPNFFFYTQPNENREKYTFSFGENGIHHTLMYVAHKKAFDFHKKDDNVKDIDNINPYEPFFEMSSFKFFRFLRKNAIVQEYLLKEFVVKNKINLGKLKKNNCWLLQLENINFSQEVYKTERKGRMLKSNKKFEFKQMINEMEILHPDEIKNINCNVFSVVKYKNGITTFEGFIYRINGKLYFWNKKNINLFFKFSMIAIYNLLFQSTFLHKEKLLSDIKTLLNNKYKYLSFL
;
A
#
# COMPACT_ATOMS: atom_id res chain seq x y z
N MET A 1 -2.13 -21.18 -4.24
CA MET A 1 -1.47 -19.95 -4.73
C MET A 1 -0.41 -19.61 -3.71
N GLU A 2 0.88 -19.68 -4.06
CA GLU A 2 1.95 -19.30 -3.12
C GLU A 2 1.98 -17.78 -2.97
N PHE A 3 2.17 -17.30 -1.75
CA PHE A 3 2.29 -15.86 -1.51
C PHE A 3 3.59 -15.35 -2.16
N PRO A 4 3.56 -14.21 -2.87
CA PRO A 4 4.78 -13.59 -3.36
C PRO A 4 5.75 -13.36 -2.19
N ASN A 5 7.05 -13.54 -2.46
CA ASN A 5 8.07 -13.25 -1.45
C ASN A 5 7.99 -11.78 -1.09
N PHE A 6 7.57 -11.52 0.16
CA PHE A 6 7.54 -10.21 0.76
C PHE A 6 8.42 -10.23 1.99
N PHE A 7 9.33 -9.27 2.05
CA PHE A 7 10.04 -8.97 3.27
C PHE A 7 10.11 -7.46 3.42
N PHE A 8 10.17 -7.00 4.66
CA PHE A 8 10.43 -5.61 4.99
C PHE A 8 11.48 -5.56 6.09
N TYR A 9 12.62 -4.94 5.79
CA TYR A 9 13.75 -4.88 6.70
C TYR A 9 14.11 -3.44 7.02
N THR A 10 14.18 -3.14 8.32
CA THR A 10 14.80 -1.93 8.86
C THR A 10 16.13 -2.31 9.49
N GLN A 11 17.21 -1.61 9.14
CA GLN A 11 18.49 -1.80 9.82
C GLN A 11 18.50 -1.02 11.14
N PRO A 12 18.78 -1.65 12.29
CA PRO A 12 18.77 -0.99 13.61
C PRO A 12 20.04 -0.18 13.89
N ASN A 13 20.90 0.06 12.89
CA ASN A 13 22.16 0.74 13.11
C ASN A 13 21.93 2.26 13.14
N GLU A 14 22.39 2.91 14.21
CA GLU A 14 22.40 4.37 14.32
C GLU A 14 23.05 4.99 13.06
N ASN A 15 22.42 6.03 12.51
CA ASN A 15 22.87 6.79 11.33
C ASN A 15 22.85 6.04 9.98
N ARG A 16 22.22 4.86 9.90
CA ARG A 16 21.97 4.15 8.63
C ARG A 16 20.51 3.73 8.53
N GLU A 17 19.62 4.70 8.38
CA GLU A 17 18.22 4.45 8.05
C GLU A 17 18.15 3.76 6.68
N LYS A 18 17.86 2.46 6.71
CA LYS A 18 17.74 1.61 5.52
C LYS A 18 16.43 0.84 5.61
N TYR A 19 15.62 1.01 4.59
CA TYR A 19 14.36 0.31 4.39
C TYR A 19 14.47 -0.53 3.13
N THR A 20 14.51 -1.85 3.28
CA THR A 20 14.56 -2.76 2.14
C THR A 20 13.30 -3.60 2.07
N PHE A 21 12.71 -3.71 0.87
CA PHE A 21 11.58 -4.57 0.60
C PHE A 21 11.75 -5.34 -0.71
N SER A 22 10.99 -6.43 -0.87
CA SER A 22 10.92 -7.21 -2.10
C SER A 22 9.48 -7.60 -2.36
N PHE A 23 9.14 -7.69 -3.65
CA PHE A 23 7.80 -8.05 -4.11
C PHE A 23 7.90 -9.13 -5.20
N GLY A 24 7.62 -10.37 -4.83
CA GLY A 24 7.30 -11.45 -5.77
C GLY A 24 8.49 -12.06 -6.52
N GLU A 25 9.41 -11.26 -7.04
CA GLU A 25 10.54 -11.72 -7.84
C GLU A 25 11.73 -12.11 -6.95
N ASN A 26 12.13 -13.38 -7.03
CA ASN A 26 13.28 -13.90 -6.29
C ASN A 26 14.56 -13.16 -6.71
N GLY A 27 15.28 -12.64 -5.72
CA GLY A 27 16.54 -11.91 -5.94
C GLY A 27 16.37 -10.41 -6.19
N ILE A 28 15.15 -9.89 -6.36
CA ILE A 28 14.95 -8.45 -6.56
C ILE A 28 14.61 -7.74 -5.26
N HIS A 29 15.36 -6.67 -4.96
CA HIS A 29 15.28 -5.91 -3.73
C HIS A 29 15.17 -4.41 -4.02
N HIS A 30 14.26 -3.73 -3.36
CA HIS A 30 14.12 -2.27 -3.42
C HIS A 30 14.58 -1.70 -2.09
N THR A 31 15.49 -0.74 -2.10
CA THR A 31 16.07 -0.16 -0.89
C THR A 31 15.98 1.35 -0.93
N LEU A 32 15.34 1.94 0.09
CA LEU A 32 15.46 3.36 0.43
C LEU A 32 16.48 3.50 1.55
N MET A 33 17.48 4.35 1.36
CA MET A 33 18.57 4.50 2.31
C MET A 33 18.98 5.97 2.47
N TYR A 34 19.23 6.39 3.71
CA TYR A 34 19.90 7.65 3.97
C TYR A 34 21.42 7.49 3.84
N VAL A 35 22.03 8.27 2.95
CA VAL A 35 23.47 8.29 2.68
C VAL A 35 24.09 9.52 3.36
N ALA A 36 24.61 9.33 4.57
CA ALA A 36 25.04 10.41 5.46
C ALA A 36 26.06 11.38 4.83
N HIS A 37 27.09 10.86 4.14
CA HIS A 37 28.13 11.71 3.53
C HIS A 37 27.60 12.56 2.36
N LYS A 38 26.55 12.10 1.67
CA LYS A 38 25.84 12.88 0.63
C LYS A 38 24.71 13.74 1.20
N LYS A 39 24.33 13.54 2.46
CA LYS A 39 23.11 14.08 3.09
C LYS A 39 21.88 13.89 2.20
N ALA A 40 21.75 12.72 1.58
CA ALA A 40 20.74 12.41 0.57
C ALA A 40 20.06 11.07 0.86
N PHE A 41 18.80 10.94 0.43
CA PHE A 41 18.12 9.67 0.32
C PHE A 41 18.31 9.11 -1.08
N ASP A 42 18.75 7.87 -1.13
CA ASP A 42 18.89 7.08 -2.34
C ASP A 42 17.84 5.97 -2.32
N PHE A 43 17.11 5.83 -3.42
CA PHE A 43 16.17 4.75 -3.64
C PHE A 43 16.57 3.98 -4.89
N HIS A 44 16.87 2.70 -4.73
CA HIS A 44 17.35 1.85 -5.82
C HIS A 44 16.74 0.46 -5.78
N LYS A 45 16.71 -0.18 -6.95
CA LYS A 45 16.50 -1.61 -7.13
C LYS A 45 17.86 -2.30 -7.18
N LYS A 46 17.97 -3.47 -6.57
CA LYS A 46 19.10 -4.39 -6.66
C LYS A 46 18.59 -5.73 -7.20
N ASP A 47 19.26 -6.29 -8.19
CA ASP A 47 19.05 -7.66 -8.65
C ASP A 47 20.20 -8.56 -8.18
N ASP A 48 19.93 -9.42 -7.19
CA ASP A 48 20.91 -10.37 -6.64
C ASP A 48 21.24 -11.51 -7.63
N ASN A 49 20.48 -11.66 -8.71
CA ASN A 49 20.79 -12.65 -9.76
C ASN A 49 21.90 -12.18 -10.70
N VAL A 50 22.11 -10.86 -10.81
CA VAL A 50 23.23 -10.26 -11.56
C VAL A 50 24.44 -10.22 -10.64
N LYS A 51 25.52 -10.91 -11.02
CA LYS A 51 26.74 -10.90 -10.22
C LYS A 51 27.64 -9.76 -10.70
N ASP A 52 28.39 -9.14 -9.79
CA ASP A 52 29.35 -8.06 -10.13
C ASP A 52 30.39 -8.48 -11.19
N ILE A 53 30.59 -9.79 -11.41
CA ILE A 53 31.44 -10.35 -12.46
C ILE A 53 30.88 -10.19 -13.88
N ASP A 54 29.60 -9.85 -14.03
CA ASP A 54 28.94 -9.73 -15.33
C ASP A 54 29.20 -8.35 -15.99
N ASN A 55 30.03 -7.48 -15.40
CA ASN A 55 30.27 -6.07 -15.81
C ASN A 55 28.98 -5.23 -15.90
N ILE A 56 27.88 -5.71 -15.33
CA ILE A 56 26.58 -5.06 -15.27
C ILE A 56 26.39 -4.59 -13.84
N ASN A 57 26.17 -3.29 -13.63
CA ASN A 57 25.86 -2.76 -12.31
C ASN A 57 24.53 -3.37 -11.83
N PRO A 58 24.50 -4.16 -10.74
CA PRO A 58 23.27 -4.79 -10.26
C PRO A 58 22.32 -3.79 -9.61
N TYR A 59 22.73 -2.53 -9.44
CA TYR A 59 21.96 -1.46 -8.85
C TYR A 59 21.36 -0.54 -9.92
N GLU A 60 20.03 -0.43 -9.92
CA GLU A 60 19.26 0.49 -10.75
C GLU A 60 18.65 1.58 -9.86
N PRO A 61 19.17 2.82 -9.90
CA PRO A 61 18.64 3.91 -9.07
C PRO A 61 17.29 4.40 -9.62
N PHE A 62 16.31 4.54 -8.73
CA PHE A 62 15.05 5.25 -9.00
C PHE A 62 15.21 6.75 -8.79
N PHE A 63 15.83 7.15 -7.69
CA PHE A 63 16.17 8.54 -7.43
C PHE A 63 17.27 8.68 -6.37
N GLU A 64 18.02 9.77 -6.46
CA GLU A 64 18.82 10.30 -5.35
C GLU A 64 18.39 11.74 -5.08
N MET A 65 17.90 12.03 -3.87
CA MET A 65 17.33 13.32 -3.48
C MET A 65 17.96 13.80 -2.17
N SER A 66 18.36 15.07 -2.08
CA SER A 66 18.88 15.60 -0.82
C SER A 66 17.83 15.45 0.30
N SER A 67 18.30 15.16 1.51
CA SER A 67 17.46 14.95 2.70
C SER A 67 16.45 16.08 2.92
N PHE A 68 16.89 17.33 2.83
CA PHE A 68 16.02 18.50 2.93
C PHE A 68 14.86 18.47 1.92
N LYS A 69 15.16 18.17 0.64
CA LYS A 69 14.13 18.09 -0.41
C LYS A 69 13.20 16.90 -0.19
N PHE A 70 13.74 15.76 0.24
CA PHE A 70 12.96 14.56 0.54
C PHE A 70 11.99 14.79 1.70
N PHE A 71 12.44 15.37 2.81
CA PHE A 71 11.55 15.72 3.92
C PHE A 71 10.51 16.77 3.53
N ARG A 72 10.88 17.76 2.71
CA ARG A 72 9.92 18.72 2.16
C ARG A 72 8.87 18.04 1.28
N PHE A 73 9.28 17.09 0.45
CA PHE A 73 8.38 16.25 -0.34
C PHE A 73 7.43 15.45 0.57
N LEU A 74 7.95 14.73 1.57
CA LEU A 74 7.14 13.95 2.50
C LEU A 74 6.12 14.80 3.23
N ARG A 75 6.51 15.98 3.73
CA ARG A 75 5.60 16.89 4.43
C ARG A 75 4.49 17.40 3.52
N LYS A 76 4.82 17.84 2.30
CA LYS A 76 3.81 18.28 1.33
C LYS A 76 2.88 17.13 0.94
N ASN A 77 3.45 15.95 0.69
CA ASN A 77 2.67 14.77 0.36
C ASN A 77 1.71 14.39 1.49
N ALA A 78 2.16 14.39 2.74
CA ALA A 78 1.32 14.09 3.90
C ALA A 78 0.09 15.01 4.00
N ILE A 79 0.27 16.32 3.79
CA ILE A 79 -0.85 17.29 3.77
C ILE A 79 -1.85 16.94 2.67
N VAL A 80 -1.37 16.61 1.47
CA VAL A 80 -2.24 16.22 0.35
C VAL A 80 -2.96 14.90 0.64
N GLN A 81 -2.26 13.89 1.17
CA GLN A 81 -2.90 12.62 1.53
C GLN A 81 -3.97 12.80 2.60
N GLU A 82 -3.72 13.65 3.61
CA GLU A 82 -4.71 13.96 4.63
C GLU A 82 -5.97 14.61 4.03
N TYR A 83 -5.78 15.57 3.12
CA TYR A 83 -6.89 16.18 2.39
C TYR A 83 -7.67 15.14 1.58
N LEU A 84 -6.99 14.31 0.78
CA LEU A 84 -7.63 13.26 -0.02
C LEU A 84 -8.38 12.24 0.85
N LEU A 85 -7.83 11.85 2.00
CA LEU A 85 -8.49 10.96 2.96
C LEU A 85 -9.78 11.59 3.50
N LYS A 86 -9.74 12.87 3.86
CA LYS A 86 -10.94 13.60 4.30
C LYS A 86 -12.01 13.61 3.21
N GLU A 87 -11.64 13.92 1.97
CA GLU A 87 -12.56 13.99 0.83
C GLU A 87 -13.18 12.63 0.45
N PHE A 88 -12.34 11.60 0.32
CA PHE A 88 -12.79 10.31 -0.25
C PHE A 88 -13.22 9.28 0.79
N VAL A 89 -12.84 9.44 2.06
CA VAL A 89 -13.18 8.51 3.15
C VAL A 89 -14.09 9.18 4.17
N VAL A 90 -13.61 10.23 4.84
CA VAL A 90 -14.29 10.79 6.02
C VAL A 90 -15.60 11.51 5.67
N LYS A 91 -15.73 12.13 4.50
CA LYS A 91 -17.00 12.72 4.07
C LYS A 91 -18.09 11.68 3.78
N ASN A 92 -17.73 10.43 3.53
CA ASN A 92 -18.65 9.39 3.10
C ASN A 92 -19.26 8.61 4.28
N LYS A 93 -19.90 9.33 5.21
CA LYS A 93 -20.64 8.70 6.31
C LYS A 93 -21.77 7.82 5.74
N ILE A 94 -21.90 6.59 6.25
CA ILE A 94 -22.93 5.65 5.81
C ILE A 94 -23.80 5.20 6.99
N ASN A 95 -25.02 4.77 6.69
CA ASN A 95 -25.88 4.07 7.64
C ASN A 95 -26.02 2.59 7.25
N LEU A 96 -26.30 1.73 8.23
CA LEU A 96 -26.45 0.29 8.00
C LEU A 96 -27.63 -0.05 7.08
N GLY A 97 -28.71 0.73 7.15
CA GLY A 97 -29.88 0.56 6.28
C GLY A 97 -29.53 0.59 4.78
N LYS A 98 -28.59 1.45 4.37
CA LYS A 98 -28.14 1.54 2.98
C LYS A 98 -27.38 0.29 2.52
N LEU A 99 -26.63 -0.36 3.40
CA LEU A 99 -25.93 -1.61 3.09
C LEU A 99 -26.95 -2.75 2.92
N LYS A 100 -27.90 -2.85 3.84
CA LYS A 100 -28.98 -3.85 3.81
C LYS A 100 -29.83 -3.73 2.56
N LYS A 101 -30.26 -2.51 2.21
CA LYS A 101 -31.02 -2.23 0.98
C LYS A 101 -30.31 -2.69 -0.29
N ASN A 102 -28.97 -2.72 -0.29
CA ASN A 102 -28.16 -3.12 -1.43
C ASN A 102 -27.67 -4.57 -1.37
N ASN A 103 -28.15 -5.37 -0.42
CA ASN A 103 -27.72 -6.76 -0.18
C ASN A 103 -26.20 -6.90 0.00
N CYS A 104 -25.63 -5.98 0.78
CA CYS A 104 -24.21 -5.98 1.11
C CYS A 104 -23.94 -6.78 2.39
N TRP A 105 -22.82 -7.48 2.39
CA TRP A 105 -22.27 -8.28 3.48
C TRP A 105 -20.87 -7.79 3.82
N LEU A 106 -20.41 -8.09 5.03
CA LEU A 106 -19.15 -7.59 5.58
C LEU A 106 -18.18 -8.72 5.84
N LEU A 107 -16.91 -8.48 5.56
CA LEU A 107 -15.79 -9.35 5.91
C LEU A 107 -14.87 -8.56 6.83
N GLN A 108 -14.50 -9.13 7.97
CA GLN A 108 -13.56 -8.49 8.89
C GLN A 108 -12.15 -8.50 8.28
N LEU A 109 -11.45 -7.36 8.29
CA LEU A 109 -10.07 -7.28 7.80
C LEU A 109 -9.03 -7.19 8.91
N GLU A 110 -9.42 -6.65 10.06
CA GLU A 110 -8.58 -6.67 11.26
C GLU A 110 -8.91 -7.94 12.05
N ASN A 111 -8.23 -9.04 11.74
CA ASN A 111 -8.11 -10.12 12.70
C ASN A 111 -6.62 -10.30 13.04
N ILE A 112 -6.31 -9.93 14.28
CA ILE A 112 -4.95 -9.85 14.84
C ILE A 112 -4.24 -11.20 14.72
N ASN A 113 -4.98 -12.31 14.84
CA ASN A 113 -4.42 -13.66 14.80
C ASN A 113 -3.84 -14.00 13.41
N PHE A 114 -4.51 -13.62 12.32
CA PHE A 114 -4.00 -13.89 10.96
C PHE A 114 -2.76 -13.10 10.61
N SER A 115 -2.63 -11.86 11.10
CA SER A 115 -1.46 -11.04 10.78
C SER A 115 -0.15 -11.70 11.24
N GLN A 116 -0.19 -12.45 12.35
CA GLN A 116 0.95 -13.20 12.88
C GLN A 116 1.22 -14.50 12.11
N GLU A 117 0.19 -15.14 11.56
CA GLU A 117 0.35 -16.36 10.75
C GLU A 117 0.84 -16.07 9.33
N VAL A 118 0.36 -14.97 8.74
CA VAL A 118 0.78 -14.46 7.41
C VAL A 118 2.22 -13.96 7.46
N TYR A 119 2.62 -13.31 8.56
CA TYR A 119 3.95 -12.74 8.71
C TYR A 119 4.71 -13.34 9.88
N LYS A 120 5.87 -13.95 9.63
CA LYS A 120 6.83 -14.24 10.69
C LYS A 120 7.40 -12.93 11.20
N THR A 121 7.06 -12.58 12.44
CA THR A 121 7.41 -11.31 13.07
C THR A 121 8.92 -11.17 13.27
N GLU A 122 9.65 -12.25 13.57
CA GLU A 122 11.12 -12.19 13.76
C GLU A 122 11.87 -13.44 13.26
N ARG A 123 12.95 -13.22 12.49
CA ARG A 123 14.01 -14.23 12.30
C ARG A 123 15.37 -13.54 12.19
N LYS A 124 16.25 -13.77 13.18
CA LYS A 124 17.64 -13.25 13.22
C LYS A 124 17.74 -11.71 13.08
N GLY A 125 16.96 -10.95 13.86
CA GLY A 125 16.98 -9.48 13.83
C GLY A 125 16.43 -8.83 12.54
N ARG A 126 15.78 -9.62 11.66
CA ARG A 126 15.03 -9.12 10.49
C ARG A 126 13.54 -9.26 10.79
N MET A 127 12.80 -8.16 10.70
CA MET A 127 11.34 -8.16 10.91
C MET A 127 10.58 -8.56 9.64
N LEU A 128 9.35 -9.06 9.82
CA LEU A 128 8.30 -9.34 8.83
C LEU A 128 8.74 -10.03 7.52
N LYS A 129 8.61 -11.36 7.48
CA LYS A 129 8.63 -12.14 6.23
C LYS A 129 7.30 -12.85 6.01
N SER A 130 6.81 -12.86 4.77
CA SER A 130 5.67 -13.70 4.42
C SER A 130 5.97 -15.16 4.75
N ASN A 131 5.05 -15.81 5.44
CA ASN A 131 5.16 -17.22 5.76
C ASN A 131 4.92 -18.04 4.48
N LYS A 132 5.99 -18.55 3.88
CA LYS A 132 5.91 -19.39 2.66
C LYS A 132 5.02 -20.63 2.80
N LYS A 133 4.75 -21.06 4.02
CA LYS A 133 3.88 -22.21 4.32
C LYS A 133 2.41 -21.81 4.54
N PHE A 134 2.08 -20.53 4.47
CA PHE A 134 0.72 -20.05 4.66
C PHE A 134 -0.15 -20.44 3.47
N GLU A 135 -1.26 -21.13 3.74
CA GLU A 135 -2.23 -21.52 2.72
C GLU A 135 -3.44 -20.58 2.77
N PHE A 136 -3.68 -19.85 1.68
CA PHE A 136 -4.82 -18.91 1.59
C PHE A 136 -6.19 -19.56 1.86
N LYS A 137 -6.31 -20.87 1.59
CA LYS A 137 -7.52 -21.65 1.86
C LYS A 137 -7.86 -21.70 3.36
N GLN A 138 -6.85 -21.73 4.23
CA GLN A 138 -7.05 -21.69 5.69
C GLN A 138 -7.70 -20.36 6.10
N MET A 139 -7.23 -19.25 5.52
CA MET A 139 -7.81 -17.93 5.73
C MET A 139 -9.26 -17.82 5.27
N ILE A 140 -9.60 -18.37 4.09
CA ILE A 140 -10.97 -18.34 3.55
C ILE A 140 -11.93 -19.10 4.47
N ASN A 141 -11.51 -20.25 5.01
CA ASN A 141 -12.37 -21.08 5.87
C ASN A 141 -12.70 -20.41 7.20
N GLU A 142 -11.88 -19.46 7.64
CA GLU A 142 -12.04 -18.73 8.89
C GLU A 142 -12.57 -17.30 8.69
N MET A 143 -12.77 -16.87 7.44
CA MET A 143 -13.39 -15.59 7.11
C MET A 143 -14.90 -15.66 7.32
N GLU A 144 -15.36 -15.10 8.44
CA GLU A 144 -16.78 -14.97 8.74
C GLU A 144 -17.44 -13.86 7.88
N ILE A 145 -18.50 -14.22 7.16
CA ILE A 145 -19.35 -13.29 6.43
C ILE A 145 -20.42 -12.76 7.39
N LEU A 146 -20.35 -11.46 7.69
CA LEU A 146 -21.25 -10.81 8.64
C LEU A 146 -22.37 -10.07 7.92
N HIS A 147 -23.57 -10.15 8.48
CA HIS A 147 -24.66 -9.23 8.16
C HIS A 147 -24.35 -7.82 8.71
N PRO A 148 -24.75 -6.72 8.04
CA PRO A 148 -24.42 -5.37 8.48
C PRO A 148 -24.85 -5.01 9.91
N ASP A 149 -25.89 -5.65 10.46
CA ASP A 149 -26.36 -5.40 11.82
C ASP A 149 -25.39 -5.92 12.90
N GLU A 150 -24.51 -6.86 12.55
CA GLU A 150 -23.57 -7.49 13.49
C GLU A 150 -22.33 -6.61 13.74
N ILE A 151 -22.11 -5.57 12.92
CA ILE A 151 -20.91 -4.72 12.97
C ILE A 151 -20.65 -4.06 14.34
N LYS A 152 -21.70 -3.86 15.14
CA LYS A 152 -21.61 -3.20 16.45
C LYS A 152 -21.02 -4.12 17.52
N ASN A 153 -21.19 -5.43 17.36
CA ASN A 153 -20.81 -6.44 18.34
C ASN A 153 -19.40 -7.01 18.08
N ILE A 154 -18.79 -6.62 16.96
CA ILE A 154 -17.47 -7.10 16.54
C ILE A 154 -16.39 -6.10 16.96
N ASN A 155 -15.29 -6.59 17.55
CA ASN A 155 -14.10 -5.81 17.86
C ASN A 155 -13.19 -5.65 16.62
N CYS A 156 -13.71 -4.98 15.57
CA CYS A 156 -13.00 -4.73 14.32
C CYS A 156 -13.36 -3.33 13.81
N ASN A 157 -12.38 -2.56 13.33
CA ASN A 157 -12.61 -1.21 12.83
C ASN A 157 -12.61 -1.11 11.30
N VAL A 158 -12.20 -2.16 10.60
CA VAL A 158 -12.15 -2.16 9.12
C VAL A 158 -12.80 -3.41 8.56
N PHE A 159 -13.79 -3.20 7.70
CA PHE A 159 -14.55 -4.27 7.05
C PHE A 159 -14.45 -4.12 5.53
N SER A 160 -14.22 -5.23 4.81
CA SER A 160 -14.47 -5.30 3.38
C SER A 160 -15.97 -5.49 3.14
N VAL A 161 -16.52 -4.73 2.20
CA VAL A 161 -17.93 -4.79 1.81
C VAL A 161 -18.03 -5.55 0.50
N VAL A 162 -18.84 -6.59 0.51
CA VAL A 162 -19.15 -7.38 -0.68
C VAL A 162 -20.65 -7.36 -0.94
N LYS A 163 -21.05 -7.46 -2.20
CA LYS A 163 -22.44 -7.59 -2.61
C LYS A 163 -22.64 -8.95 -3.25
N TYR A 164 -23.69 -9.64 -2.82
CA TYR A 164 -24.07 -10.91 -3.41
C TYR A 164 -25.24 -10.71 -4.36
N LYS A 165 -25.07 -11.07 -5.64
CA LYS A 165 -26.13 -11.02 -6.65
C LYS A 165 -25.92 -12.14 -7.67
N ASN A 166 -26.97 -12.95 -7.91
CA ASN A 166 -27.01 -14.02 -8.91
C ASN A 166 -25.84 -15.03 -8.79
N GLY A 167 -25.51 -15.47 -7.58
CA GLY A 167 -24.41 -16.41 -7.37
C GLY A 167 -23.00 -15.80 -7.42
N ILE A 168 -22.90 -14.48 -7.60
CA ILE A 168 -21.62 -13.77 -7.72
C ILE A 168 -21.46 -12.81 -6.55
N THR A 169 -20.30 -12.87 -5.91
CA THR A 169 -19.85 -11.94 -4.87
C THR A 169 -18.97 -10.86 -5.50
N THR A 170 -19.38 -9.59 -5.44
CA THR A 170 -18.62 -8.46 -5.96
C THR A 170 -18.10 -7.57 -4.83
N PHE A 171 -16.84 -7.15 -4.91
CA PHE A 171 -16.27 -6.18 -3.97
C PHE A 171 -16.83 -4.77 -4.23
N GLU A 172 -17.37 -4.13 -3.20
CA GLU A 172 -18.00 -2.81 -3.28
C GLU A 172 -17.17 -1.71 -2.60
N GLY A 173 -16.29 -2.05 -1.65
CA GLY A 173 -15.44 -1.09 -0.94
C GLY A 173 -15.11 -1.52 0.48
N PHE A 174 -14.70 -0.55 1.30
CA PHE A 174 -14.39 -0.76 2.71
C PHE A 174 -15.29 0.09 3.61
N ILE A 175 -15.60 -0.42 4.80
CA ILE A 175 -16.17 0.35 5.89
C ILE A 175 -15.12 0.55 6.98
N TYR A 176 -14.97 1.81 7.39
CA TYR A 176 -14.20 2.19 8.56
C TYR A 176 -15.12 2.59 9.69
N ARG A 177 -14.86 2.05 10.88
CA ARG A 177 -15.50 2.46 12.13
C ARG A 177 -14.56 3.36 12.90
N ILE A 178 -14.89 4.65 12.97
CA ILE A 178 -14.10 5.67 13.66
C ILE A 178 -15.00 6.38 14.65
N ASN A 179 -14.65 6.34 15.95
CA ASN A 179 -15.43 6.95 17.03
C ASN A 179 -16.92 6.55 16.99
N GLY A 180 -17.20 5.27 16.75
CA GLY A 180 -18.55 4.70 16.66
C GLY A 180 -19.34 5.08 15.38
N LYS A 181 -18.77 5.89 14.48
CA LYS A 181 -19.38 6.27 13.20
C LYS A 181 -18.83 5.41 12.06
N LEU A 182 -19.68 5.11 11.08
CA LEU A 182 -19.33 4.30 9.92
C LEU A 182 -19.10 5.17 8.69
N TYR A 183 -18.01 4.90 7.98
CA TYR A 183 -17.60 5.59 6.76
C TYR A 183 -17.39 4.57 5.66
N PHE A 184 -18.01 4.79 4.50
CA PHE A 184 -17.92 3.86 3.37
C PHE A 184 -16.99 4.40 2.28
N TRP A 185 -15.82 3.78 2.18
CA TRP A 185 -14.89 4.02 1.09
C TRP A 185 -15.21 3.06 -0.06
N ASN A 186 -16.15 3.45 -0.91
CA ASN A 186 -16.57 2.63 -2.04
C ASN A 186 -15.45 2.47 -3.08
N LYS A 187 -15.52 1.42 -3.90
CA LYS A 187 -14.55 1.08 -4.95
C LYS A 187 -14.23 2.24 -5.89
N LYS A 188 -15.22 3.07 -6.26
CA LYS A 188 -15.02 4.24 -7.13
C LYS A 188 -14.14 5.28 -6.43
N ASN A 189 -14.44 5.61 -5.18
CA ASN A 189 -13.67 6.56 -4.37
C ASN A 189 -12.27 6.03 -4.04
N ILE A 190 -12.10 4.72 -3.87
CA ILE A 190 -10.79 4.08 -3.72
C ILE A 190 -9.93 4.36 -4.95
N ASN A 191 -10.46 4.08 -6.14
CA ASN A 191 -9.75 4.31 -7.40
C ASN A 191 -9.43 5.79 -7.62
N LEU A 192 -10.37 6.70 -7.32
CA LEU A 192 -10.15 8.15 -7.43
C LEU A 192 -9.07 8.62 -6.44
N PHE A 193 -9.12 8.17 -5.18
CA PHE A 193 -8.10 8.50 -4.19
C PHE A 193 -6.71 8.08 -4.67
N PHE A 194 -6.53 6.84 -5.12
CA PHE A 194 -5.23 6.38 -5.60
C PHE A 194 -4.76 7.13 -6.86
N LYS A 195 -5.68 7.44 -7.78
CA LYS A 195 -5.35 8.28 -8.95
C LYS A 195 -4.86 9.65 -8.52
N PHE A 196 -5.61 10.37 -7.70
CA PHE A 196 -5.25 11.72 -7.25
C PHE A 196 -3.99 11.74 -6.38
N SER A 197 -3.80 10.71 -5.54
CA SER A 197 -2.58 10.53 -4.76
C SER A 197 -1.35 10.39 -5.67
N MET A 198 -1.44 9.58 -6.73
CA MET A 198 -0.35 9.43 -7.71
C MET A 198 -0.09 10.70 -8.52
N ILE A 199 -1.15 11.42 -8.92
CA ILE A 199 -1.01 12.72 -9.59
C ILE A 199 -0.32 13.74 -8.67
N ALA A 200 -0.69 13.78 -7.39
CA ALA A 200 -0.07 14.65 -6.42
C ALA A 200 1.42 14.31 -6.24
N ILE A 201 1.76 13.02 -6.11
CA ILE A 201 3.15 12.56 -6.04
C ILE A 201 3.92 13.00 -7.29
N TYR A 202 3.36 12.78 -8.48
CA TYR A 202 3.96 13.23 -9.74
C TYR A 202 4.24 14.73 -9.74
N ASN A 203 3.25 15.55 -9.38
CA ASN A 203 3.38 17.01 -9.38
C ASN A 203 4.41 17.50 -8.35
N LEU A 204 4.43 16.90 -7.15
CA LEU A 204 5.40 17.24 -6.11
C LEU A 204 6.83 16.87 -6.50
N LEU A 205 7.01 15.72 -7.15
CA LEU A 205 8.30 15.31 -7.71
C LEU A 205 8.70 16.18 -8.90
N PHE A 206 7.75 16.54 -9.78
CA PHE A 206 8.00 17.43 -10.91
C PHE A 206 8.56 18.79 -10.48
N GLN A 207 8.09 19.32 -9.34
CA GLN A 207 8.61 20.57 -8.75
C GLN A 207 9.96 20.41 -8.02
N SER A 208 10.42 19.17 -7.81
CA SER A 208 11.64 18.87 -7.07
C SER A 208 12.82 18.66 -8.03
N THR A 209 14.04 18.86 -7.53
CA THR A 209 15.30 18.58 -8.26
C THR A 209 16.05 17.44 -7.58
N PHE A 210 16.29 16.35 -8.31
CA PHE A 210 16.90 15.11 -7.84
C PHE A 210 17.45 14.30 -9.04
N LEU A 211 18.35 13.34 -8.81
CA LEU A 211 18.92 12.49 -9.86
C LEU A 211 17.89 11.47 -10.37
N HIS A 212 17.96 11.11 -11.66
CA HIS A 212 17.04 10.18 -12.34
C HIS A 212 15.56 10.65 -12.41
N LYS A 213 15.33 11.96 -12.22
CA LYS A 213 13.99 12.58 -12.27
C LYS A 213 13.18 12.24 -13.51
N GLU A 214 13.77 12.39 -14.69
CA GLU A 214 13.03 12.21 -15.95
C GLU A 214 12.50 10.79 -16.10
N LYS A 215 13.34 9.79 -15.80
CA LYS A 215 12.97 8.37 -15.82
C LYS A 215 11.83 8.10 -14.83
N LEU A 216 11.99 8.50 -13.55
CA LEU A 216 10.95 8.28 -12.53
C LEU A 216 9.61 8.94 -12.91
N LEU A 217 9.65 10.17 -13.41
CA LEU A 217 8.44 10.87 -13.86
C LEU A 217 7.80 10.18 -15.07
N SER A 218 8.61 9.68 -16.01
CA SER A 218 8.12 8.90 -17.16
C SER A 218 7.42 7.61 -16.71
N ASP A 219 8.00 6.88 -15.77
CA ASP A 219 7.43 5.64 -15.22
C ASP A 219 6.10 5.92 -14.51
N ILE A 220 6.05 6.97 -13.67
CA ILE A 220 4.81 7.38 -13.00
C ILE A 220 3.74 7.79 -14.02
N LYS A 221 4.10 8.56 -15.05
CA LYS A 221 3.18 8.98 -16.11
C LYS A 221 2.63 7.77 -16.88
N THR A 222 3.47 6.79 -17.18
CA THR A 222 3.08 5.54 -17.83
C THR A 222 2.11 4.75 -16.96
N LEU A 223 2.38 4.63 -15.66
CA LEU A 223 1.46 3.99 -14.70
C LEU A 223 0.11 4.71 -14.63
N LEU A 224 0.11 6.04 -14.57
CA LEU A 224 -1.11 6.85 -14.58
C LEU A 224 -1.94 6.61 -15.85
N ASN A 225 -1.27 6.62 -17.01
CA ASN A 225 -1.91 6.43 -18.31
C ASN A 225 -2.45 5.01 -18.51
N ASN A 226 -1.75 3.98 -18.02
CA ASN A 226 -2.15 2.59 -18.20
C ASN A 226 -3.24 2.18 -17.21
N LYS A 227 -3.07 2.50 -15.91
CA LYS A 227 -3.95 2.02 -14.85
C LYS A 227 -5.21 2.87 -14.70
N TYR A 228 -5.14 4.17 -14.96
CA TYR A 228 -6.24 5.10 -14.71
C TYR A 228 -6.79 5.75 -15.99
N LYS A 229 -6.47 5.22 -17.18
CA LYS A 229 -6.94 5.69 -18.49
C LYS A 229 -8.44 5.99 -18.54
N TYR A 230 -9.24 5.10 -17.93
CA TYR A 230 -10.71 5.10 -17.99
C TYR A 230 -11.38 5.98 -16.92
N LEU A 231 -10.60 6.53 -16.00
CA LEU A 231 -11.07 7.56 -15.08
C LEU A 231 -10.69 8.88 -15.76
N SER A 232 -11.64 9.61 -16.35
CA SER A 232 -11.34 10.86 -17.07
C SER A 232 -10.53 11.84 -16.20
N PHE A 233 -9.64 12.59 -16.82
CA PHE A 233 -9.20 13.86 -16.25
C PHE A 233 -10.38 14.81 -16.35
N LEU A 234 -10.85 15.34 -15.22
CA LEU A 234 -11.58 16.61 -15.24
C LEU A 234 -10.57 17.71 -15.55
#